data_AF-A0A2R6MKH4-F1
#
_entry.id   AF-A0A2R6MKH4-F1
#
_cell.length_a   1.000
_cell.length_b   1.000
_cell.length_c   1.000
_cell.angle_alpha   90.00
_cell.angle_beta   90.00
_cell.angle_gamma   90.00
#
_symmetry.space_group_name_H-M   'P 1'
#
loop_
_entity.id
_entity.type
_entity.pdbx_description
1 polymer ?
#
loop_
_entity_poly.entity_id
_entity_poly.type
_entity_poly.pdbx_seq_one_letter_code
_entity_poly.pdbx_strand_id
1 'polypeptide(L)'
;MSDASPDPSFEIPHPPERRYSRHAGLEYGGGTVFSLTPAADIENDELDALLVRVLGEEAYTYGDWFDLPMALYLVHDTDTGDVFRVAVRDGSIELHVLPETDPAGLRELYRRLRTASNAAWRVDRRTDTE
;
A
#
# COMPACT_ATOMS: atom_id res chain seq x y z
N MET A 1 2.22 26.86 11.98
CA MET A 1 3.40 26.59 11.14
C MET A 1 3.42 25.09 10.93
N SER A 2 2.95 24.61 9.78
CA SER A 2 3.00 23.19 9.46
C SER A 2 4.45 22.82 9.20
N ASP A 3 5.00 21.96 10.04
CA ASP A 3 6.26 21.28 9.76
C ASP A 3 5.97 20.21 8.71
N ALA A 4 5.72 20.64 7.47
CA ALA A 4 5.47 19.75 6.36
C ALA A 4 6.82 19.21 5.90
N SER A 5 7.29 18.18 6.60
CA SER A 5 8.28 17.28 6.01
C SER A 5 7.76 16.86 4.63
N PRO A 6 8.61 16.88 3.59
CA PRO A 6 8.19 16.50 2.24
C PRO A 6 7.60 15.09 2.27
N ASP A 7 6.59 14.85 1.44
CA ASP A 7 6.00 13.51 1.34
C ASP A 7 7.10 12.48 1.03
N PRO A 8 7.02 11.26 1.57
CA PRO A 8 7.96 10.20 1.26
C PRO A 8 8.07 9.98 -0.25
N SER A 9 9.27 9.70 -0.75
CA SER A 9 9.50 9.57 -2.19
C SER A 9 8.81 8.36 -2.79
N PHE A 10 8.54 7.30 -2.01
CA PHE A 10 8.10 5.99 -2.51
C PHE A 10 8.97 5.47 -3.66
N GLU A 11 10.28 5.74 -3.62
CA GLU A 11 11.20 5.26 -4.64
C GLU A 11 11.22 3.72 -4.66
N ILE A 12 10.98 3.15 -5.85
CA ILE A 12 10.98 1.71 -6.15
C ILE A 12 12.24 1.41 -6.96
N PRO A 13 13.39 1.15 -6.32
CA PRO A 13 14.66 0.93 -7.04
C PRO A 13 14.67 -0.36 -7.86
N HIS A 14 13.92 -1.38 -7.41
CA HIS A 14 13.79 -2.66 -8.08
C HIS A 14 12.31 -3.06 -8.09
N PRO A 15 11.58 -2.79 -9.19
CA PRO A 15 10.21 -3.27 -9.32
C PRO A 15 10.20 -4.80 -9.35
N PRO A 16 9.20 -5.46 -8.73
CA PRO A 16 9.08 -6.91 -8.77
C PRO A 16 8.93 -7.42 -10.21
N GLU A 17 9.55 -8.56 -10.52
CA GLU A 17 9.42 -9.19 -11.83
C GLU A 17 8.29 -10.22 -11.85
N ARG A 18 7.34 -10.07 -12.78
CA ARG A 18 6.27 -11.04 -12.96
C ARG A 18 6.74 -12.23 -13.81
N ARG A 19 6.72 -13.43 -13.24
CA ARG A 19 7.12 -14.67 -13.93
C ARG A 19 5.95 -15.64 -13.98
N TYR A 20 5.76 -16.28 -15.14
CA TYR A 20 4.76 -17.32 -15.33
C TYR A 20 5.45 -18.66 -15.50
N SER A 21 5.16 -19.60 -14.61
CA SER A 21 5.63 -20.98 -14.74
C SER A 21 4.45 -21.94 -14.92
N ARG A 22 4.68 -23.00 -15.70
CA ARG A 22 3.62 -23.99 -16.00
C ARG A 22 3.17 -24.79 -14.77
N HIS A 23 3.97 -24.85 -13.71
CA HIS A 23 3.71 -25.70 -12.54
C HIS A 23 3.39 -24.91 -11.27
N ALA A 24 3.95 -23.72 -11.08
CA ALA A 24 3.69 -22.88 -9.91
C ALA A 24 2.73 -21.71 -10.20
N GLY A 25 2.39 -21.49 -11.47
CA GLY A 25 1.49 -20.41 -11.87
C GLY A 25 2.21 -19.06 -11.91
N LEU A 26 1.60 -18.04 -11.33
CA LEU A 26 2.10 -16.67 -11.29
C LEU A 26 2.99 -16.45 -10.07
N GLU A 27 4.24 -16.06 -10.31
CA GLU A 27 5.20 -15.71 -9.27
C GLU A 27 5.69 -14.27 -9.45
N TYR A 28 6.08 -13.65 -8.34
CA TYR A 28 6.76 -12.37 -8.33
C TYR A 28 8.17 -12.58 -7.78
N GLY A 29 9.18 -12.27 -8.58
CA GLY A 29 10.58 -12.28 -8.19
C GLY A 29 10.98 -10.95 -7.57
N GLY A 30 11.66 -10.99 -6.42
CA GLY A 30 11.95 -9.84 -5.59
C GLY A 30 10.68 -9.16 -5.04
N GLY A 31 10.84 -8.01 -4.41
CA GLY A 31 9.68 -7.24 -3.95
C GLY A 31 10.04 -5.95 -3.26
N THR A 32 9.17 -4.95 -3.38
CA THR A 32 9.23 -3.74 -2.56
C THR A 32 7.94 -3.66 -1.75
N VAL A 33 8.07 -3.48 -0.44
CA VAL A 33 6.94 -3.23 0.47
C VAL A 33 7.21 -1.94 1.22
N PHE A 34 6.20 -1.06 1.25
CA PHE A 34 6.23 0.12 2.12
C PHE A 34 5.30 -0.11 3.31
N SER A 35 5.81 0.02 4.53
CA SER A 35 5.00 -0.10 5.74
C SER A 35 4.71 1.30 6.28
N LEU A 36 3.44 1.67 6.34
CA LEU A 36 2.94 2.93 6.87
C LEU A 36 2.48 2.68 8.31
N THR A 37 3.21 3.22 9.29
CA THR A 37 2.84 3.11 10.72
C THR A 37 2.35 4.47 11.22
N PRO A 38 1.12 4.58 11.74
CA PRO A 38 0.68 5.80 12.40
C PRO A 38 1.50 6.06 13.68
N ALA A 39 1.66 7.32 14.06
CA ALA A 39 2.32 7.66 15.32
C ALA A 39 1.46 7.34 16.55
N ALA A 40 0.13 7.27 16.37
CA ALA A 40 -0.79 6.77 17.39
C ALA A 40 -0.81 5.24 17.37
N ASP A 41 -1.03 4.64 18.54
CA ASP A 41 -1.26 3.21 18.67
C ASP A 41 -2.70 2.91 18.21
N ILE A 42 -2.85 2.40 16.98
CA ILE A 42 -4.13 2.12 16.34
C ILE A 42 -4.18 0.62 16.03
N GLU A 43 -5.25 -0.03 16.48
CA GLU A 43 -5.48 -1.46 16.23
C GLU A 43 -5.74 -1.75 14.75
N ASN A 44 -5.45 -2.97 14.31
CA ASN A 44 -5.60 -3.37 12.90
C ASN A 44 -7.03 -3.16 12.37
N ASP A 45 -8.06 -3.44 13.17
CA ASP A 45 -9.46 -3.27 12.74
C ASP A 45 -9.81 -1.79 12.50
N GLU A 46 -9.25 -0.88 13.29
CA GLU A 46 -9.45 0.57 13.12
C GLU A 46 -8.64 1.10 11.93
N LEU A 47 -7.43 0.57 11.71
CA LEU A 47 -6.63 0.85 10.52
C LEU A 47 -7.31 0.36 9.23
N ASP A 48 -7.92 -0.82 9.27
CA ASP A 48 -8.68 -1.38 8.17
C ASP A 48 -9.90 -0.53 7.85
N ALA A 49 -10.69 -0.15 8.86
CA ALA A 49 -11.82 0.76 8.68
C ALA A 49 -11.40 2.12 8.09
N LEU A 50 -10.25 2.67 8.52
CA LEU A 50 -9.67 3.87 7.95
C LEU A 50 -9.30 3.66 6.47
N LEU A 51 -8.62 2.55 6.15
CA LEU A 51 -8.19 2.23 4.79
C LEU A 51 -9.38 2.08 3.86
N VAL A 52 -10.38 1.27 4.23
CA VAL A 52 -11.63 1.07 3.48
C VAL A 52 -12.33 2.39 3.19
N ARG A 53 -12.41 3.29 4.17
CA ARG A 53 -12.99 4.63 4.00
C ARG A 53 -12.19 5.49 3.01
N VAL A 54 -10.86 5.40 3.03
CA VAL A 54 -9.98 6.16 2.13
C VAL A 54 -10.02 5.62 0.71
N LEU A 55 -10.14 4.31 0.55
CA LEU A 55 -10.27 3.69 -0.76
C LEU A 55 -11.61 4.12 -1.39
N GLY A 56 -12.75 3.91 -0.74
CA GLY A 56 -14.04 4.37 -1.28
C GLY A 56 -14.28 3.96 -2.74
N GLU A 57 -15.30 4.53 -3.39
CA GLU A 57 -15.69 4.08 -4.76
C GLU A 57 -15.31 5.05 -5.88
N GLU A 58 -15.10 6.34 -5.59
CA GLU A 58 -14.92 7.34 -6.65
C GLU A 58 -13.53 7.33 -7.28
N ALA A 59 -12.49 7.09 -6.48
CA ALA A 59 -11.11 7.19 -6.94
C ALA A 59 -10.34 5.87 -6.85
N TYR A 60 -10.86 4.89 -6.10
CA TYR A 60 -10.29 3.56 -6.04
C TYR A 60 -11.35 2.53 -6.39
N THR A 61 -10.94 1.51 -7.13
CA THR A 61 -11.66 0.23 -7.16
C THR A 61 -10.86 -0.76 -6.35
N TYR A 62 -11.47 -1.35 -5.31
CA TYR A 62 -10.79 -2.33 -4.47
C TYR A 62 -11.70 -3.50 -4.11
N GLY A 63 -11.08 -4.63 -3.80
CA GLY A 63 -11.79 -5.84 -3.38
C GLY A 63 -10.91 -6.73 -2.51
N ASP A 64 -11.55 -7.42 -1.57
CA ASP A 64 -10.95 -8.51 -0.81
C ASP A 64 -11.14 -9.82 -1.59
N TRP A 65 -10.05 -10.54 -1.82
CA TRP A 65 -10.04 -11.71 -2.72
C TRP A 65 -9.70 -13.03 -2.08
N PHE A 66 -9.56 -13.09 -0.75
CA PHE A 66 -9.27 -14.34 -0.07
C PHE A 66 -9.75 -14.31 1.40
N ASP A 67 -10.18 -15.45 1.96
CA ASP A 67 -10.37 -15.64 3.41
C ASP A 67 -9.01 -15.70 4.13
N LEU A 68 -8.21 -14.63 4.00
CA LEU A 68 -6.91 -14.53 4.65
C LEU A 68 -7.09 -14.20 6.13
N PRO A 69 -6.13 -14.59 6.99
CA PRO A 69 -6.13 -14.21 8.39
C PRO A 69 -5.89 -12.70 8.61
N MET A 70 -5.73 -11.93 7.53
CA MET A 70 -5.46 -10.49 7.53
C MET A 70 -6.12 -9.83 6.31
N ALA A 71 -6.55 -8.57 6.47
CA ALA A 71 -7.14 -7.80 5.39
C ALA A 71 -6.12 -7.59 4.26
N LEU A 72 -6.50 -7.96 3.03
CA LEU A 72 -5.70 -7.78 1.83
C LEU A 72 -6.60 -7.31 0.68
N TYR A 73 -6.26 -6.16 0.12
CA TYR A 73 -6.97 -5.54 -0.99
C TYR A 73 -6.07 -5.49 -2.23
N LEU A 74 -6.63 -5.75 -3.41
CA LEU A 74 -6.06 -5.19 -4.64
C LEU A 74 -6.69 -3.82 -4.87
N VAL A 75 -5.86 -2.81 -4.99
CA VAL A 75 -6.27 -1.43 -5.24
C VAL A 75 -5.95 -1.09 -6.69
N HIS A 76 -6.95 -0.54 -7.38
CA HIS A 76 -6.79 0.16 -8.64
C HIS A 76 -7.16 1.62 -8.44
N ASP A 77 -6.16 2.51 -8.46
CA ASP A 77 -6.35 3.96 -8.39
C ASP A 77 -6.73 4.48 -9.77
N THR A 78 -7.94 4.97 -9.93
CA THR A 78 -8.41 5.46 -11.24
C THR A 78 -7.88 6.85 -11.58
N ASP A 79 -7.39 7.61 -10.60
CA ASP A 79 -6.83 8.94 -10.82
C ASP A 79 -5.39 8.86 -11.34
N THR A 80 -4.59 7.92 -10.83
CA THR A 80 -3.20 7.71 -11.30
C THR A 80 -3.07 6.58 -12.32
N GLY A 81 -4.03 5.67 -12.39
CA GLY A 81 -3.96 4.44 -13.19
C GLY A 81 -3.13 3.33 -12.54
N ASP A 82 -2.71 3.50 -11.29
CA ASP A 82 -1.85 2.55 -10.59
C ASP A 82 -2.60 1.35 -10.04
N VAL A 83 -1.90 0.21 -10.00
CA VAL A 83 -2.37 -1.02 -9.37
C VAL A 83 -1.32 -1.53 -8.38
N PHE A 84 -1.74 -1.80 -7.16
CA PHE A 84 -0.90 -2.37 -6.10
C PHE A 84 -1.75 -3.14 -5.10
N ARG A 85 -1.10 -3.90 -4.22
CA ARG A 85 -1.80 -4.59 -3.12
C ARG A 85 -1.61 -3.82 -1.83
N VAL A 86 -2.65 -3.77 -1.00
CA VAL A 86 -2.63 -3.14 0.32
C VAL A 86 -3.06 -4.13 1.36
N ALA A 87 -2.31 -4.22 2.46
CA ALA A 87 -2.67 -5.07 3.58
C ALA A 87 -2.64 -4.29 4.90
N VAL A 88 -3.39 -4.78 5.90
CA VAL A 88 -3.31 -4.28 7.28
C VAL A 88 -2.76 -5.38 8.17
N ARG A 89 -1.64 -5.10 8.83
CA ARG A 89 -1.05 -5.99 9.85
C ARG A 89 -0.11 -5.26 10.78
N ASP A 90 0.05 -5.81 11.98
CA ASP A 90 1.04 -5.36 12.96
C ASP A 90 1.01 -3.83 13.22
N GLY A 91 -0.20 -3.23 13.26
CA GLY A 91 -0.37 -1.78 13.46
C GLY A 91 0.09 -0.94 12.27
N SER A 92 0.13 -1.52 11.06
CA SER A 92 0.60 -0.85 9.86
C SER A 92 -0.25 -1.16 8.63
N ILE A 93 -0.24 -0.22 7.68
CA ILE A 93 -0.75 -0.43 6.33
C ILE A 93 0.45 -0.73 5.43
N GLU A 94 0.47 -1.92 4.82
CA GLU A 94 1.53 -2.33 3.90
C GLU A 94 1.12 -2.13 2.45
N LEU A 95 1.91 -1.37 1.71
CA LEU A 95 1.77 -1.20 0.26
C LEU A 95 2.75 -2.16 -0.43
N HIS A 96 2.21 -3.22 -1.01
CA HIS A 96 2.98 -4.20 -1.76
C HIS A 96 3.01 -3.79 -3.23
N VAL A 97 4.20 -3.41 -3.67
CA VAL A 97 4.48 -3.00 -5.05
C VAL A 97 4.25 -4.18 -6.00
N LEU A 98 3.63 -3.90 -7.14
CA LEU A 98 3.52 -4.77 -8.30
C LEU A 98 4.43 -4.23 -9.42
N PRO A 99 4.71 -5.02 -10.48
CA PRO A 99 5.63 -4.62 -11.55
C PRO A 99 5.31 -3.27 -12.22
N GLU A 100 4.03 -2.91 -12.27
CA GLU A 100 3.54 -1.70 -12.93
C GLU A 100 3.16 -0.58 -11.93
N THR A 101 3.42 -0.75 -10.64
CA THR A 101 3.13 0.27 -9.63
C THR A 101 4.08 1.45 -9.77
N ASP A 102 3.54 2.65 -9.97
CA ASP A 102 4.27 3.91 -9.93
C ASP A 102 4.25 4.52 -8.51
N PRO A 103 5.34 5.21 -8.09
CA PRO A 103 5.35 5.97 -6.83
C PRO A 103 4.22 7.00 -6.69
N ALA A 104 3.65 7.50 -7.78
CA ALA A 104 2.56 8.48 -7.76
C ALA A 104 1.30 7.96 -7.04
N GLY A 105 0.81 6.77 -7.38
CA GLY A 105 -0.35 6.16 -6.72
C GLY A 105 -0.11 5.88 -5.24
N LEU A 106 1.09 5.42 -4.88
CA LEU A 106 1.47 5.19 -3.48
C LEU A 106 1.48 6.49 -2.66
N ARG A 107 2.01 7.58 -3.25
CA ARG A 107 1.99 8.92 -2.63
C ARG A 107 0.58 9.44 -2.45
N GLU A 108 -0.29 9.23 -3.44
CA GLU A 108 -1.66 9.71 -3.37
C GLU A 108 -2.44 9.01 -2.26
N LEU A 109 -2.35 7.68 -2.17
CA LEU A 109 -2.95 6.94 -1.06
C LEU A 109 -2.40 7.42 0.29
N TYR A 110 -1.09 7.61 0.42
CA TYR A 110 -0.46 8.14 1.64
C TYR A 110 -1.03 9.50 2.05
N ARG A 111 -1.18 10.44 1.11
CA ARG A 111 -1.75 11.77 1.38
C ARG A 111 -3.19 11.67 1.87
N ARG A 112 -3.98 10.78 1.27
CA ARG A 112 -5.38 10.56 1.67
C ARG A 112 -5.46 9.95 3.06
N LEU A 113 -4.65 8.95 3.38
CA LEU A 113 -4.54 8.38 4.73
C LEU A 113 -4.15 9.46 5.75
N ARG A 114 -3.12 10.26 5.47
CA ARG A 114 -2.67 11.34 6.36
C ARG A 114 -3.76 12.39 6.59
N THR A 115 -4.46 12.77 5.53
CA THR A 115 -5.58 13.73 5.60
C THR A 115 -6.75 13.16 6.39
N ALA A 116 -7.10 11.90 6.15
CA ALA A 116 -8.25 11.24 6.74
C ALA A 116 -8.08 10.88 8.21
N SER A 117 -6.85 10.64 8.69
CA SER A 117 -6.56 10.33 10.09
C SER A 117 -6.08 11.52 10.91
N ASN A 118 -5.66 12.62 10.26
CA ASN A 118 -5.01 13.76 10.92
C ASN A 118 -3.84 13.34 11.84
N ALA A 119 -3.17 12.22 11.51
CA ALA A 119 -2.06 11.66 12.27
C ALA A 119 -0.75 11.82 11.50
N ALA A 120 0.37 11.86 12.23
CA ALA A 120 1.69 11.66 11.65
C ALA A 120 1.90 10.19 11.33
N TRP A 121 2.64 9.90 10.26
CA TRP A 121 2.92 8.55 9.79
C TRP A 121 4.41 8.38 9.52
N ARG A 122 4.96 7.27 10.00
CA ARG A 122 6.30 6.79 9.63
C ARG A 122 6.17 5.88 8.42
N VAL A 123 7.10 6.00 7.48
CA VAL A 123 7.14 5.16 6.27
C VAL A 123 8.47 4.43 6.24
N ASP A 124 8.41 3.10 6.29
CA ASP A 124 9.56 2.24 6.04
C ASP A 124 9.48 1.64 4.64
N ARG A 125 10.65 1.36 4.06
CA ARG A 125 10.77 0.59 2.82
C ARG A 125 11.55 -0.68 3.11
N ARG A 126 10.98 -1.82 2.73
CA ARG A 126 11.67 -3.11 2.66
C ARG A 126 11.77 -3.54 1.21
N THR A 127 12.97 -3.90 0.79
CA THR A 127 13.24 -4.47 -0.53
C THR A 127 13.80 -5.88 -0.37
N ASP A 128 13.26 -6.81 -1.14
CA ASP A 128 13.82 -8.14 -1.32
C ASP A 128 14.45 -8.22 -2.71
N THR A 129 15.72 -8.60 -2.75
CA THR A 129 16.48 -8.85 -3.98
C THR A 129 16.74 -10.35 -4.00
N GLU A 130 16.05 -11.07 -4.88
CA GLU A 130 16.34 -12.49 -5.14
C GLU A 130 17.82 -12.73 -5.48
#